data_AF-A0A3P9D842-F1
#
_entry.id   AF-A0A3P9D842-F1
#
_cell.length_a   1.000
_cell.length_b   1.000
_cell.length_c   1.000
_cell.angle_alpha   90.00
_cell.angle_beta   90.00
_cell.angle_gamma   90.00
#
_symmetry.space_group_name_H-M   'P 1'
#
loop_
_entity.id
_entity.type
_entity.pdbx_description
1 polymer ?
#
loop_
_entity_poly.entity_id
_entity_poly.type
_entity_poly.pdbx_seq_one_letter_code
_entity_poly.pdbx_strand_id
1 'polypeptide(L)'
;MLCLLMTLPKGSMYSVNRIGPSTEPSKVLVHGDIVPTATRNAVPCTATGCKWPKTGRFVYVPVSIGTEYSNQERNVIINALVTFYASTCIRFVWRTSDRDFLHFFSGQGCYSYLGRQNGGQLVSLQRNGCLFQSTVQHEVLHALGFHHEQVRSDRDLHVRILTGNIITGQEHNFVKVQTNNLGTPYDFNSVMHYGRLAFSKNGQPTIVARSNPNLNFGNAFRMSPNDIARVNRLYGCCE
;
A
#
# COMPACT_ATOMS: atom_id res chain seq x y z
N MET A 1 0.87 13.67 -59.57
CA MET A 1 1.46 12.43 -60.11
C MET A 1 2.97 12.52 -59.96
N LEU A 2 3.60 11.39 -59.65
CA LEU A 2 5.04 11.11 -59.42
C LEU A 2 5.60 11.19 -58.00
N CYS A 3 5.71 9.99 -57.42
CA CYS A 3 6.66 9.54 -56.41
C CYS A 3 8.11 9.84 -56.79
N LEU A 4 8.93 10.13 -55.78
CA LEU A 4 10.33 9.71 -55.79
C LEU A 4 10.70 9.13 -54.42
N LEU A 5 11.07 7.85 -54.45
CA LEU A 5 11.57 7.10 -53.31
C LEU A 5 12.92 7.67 -52.85
N MET A 6 13.09 7.85 -51.53
CA MET A 6 14.39 7.90 -50.90
C MET A 6 14.55 6.71 -49.96
N THR A 7 15.68 6.05 -50.10
CA THR A 7 16.12 4.81 -49.48
C THR A 7 16.50 4.99 -48.01
N LEU A 8 16.17 4.01 -47.18
CA LEU A 8 16.58 3.91 -45.77
C LEU A 8 18.01 3.34 -45.66
N PRO A 9 18.90 3.88 -44.80
CA PRO A 9 20.11 3.18 -44.40
C PRO A 9 19.80 2.14 -43.31
N LYS A 10 20.46 0.97 -43.42
CA LYS A 10 20.45 -0.13 -42.43
C LYS A 10 21.45 0.16 -41.29
N GLY A 11 21.10 -0.30 -40.08
CA GLY A 11 21.96 -0.38 -38.89
C GLY A 11 21.60 0.70 -37.85
N SER A 12 21.27 0.40 -36.59
CA SER A 12 21.94 -0.54 -35.70
C SER A 12 20.93 -1.16 -34.71
N MET A 13 21.14 -2.44 -34.40
CA MET A 13 20.49 -3.15 -33.29
C MET A 13 20.81 -2.43 -31.98
N TYR A 14 19.86 -1.68 -31.43
CA TYR A 14 19.87 -1.40 -30.00
C TYR A 14 19.26 -2.60 -29.30
N SER A 15 20.11 -3.34 -28.60
CA SER A 15 19.77 -4.40 -27.66
C SER A 15 18.73 -3.87 -26.67
N VAL A 16 17.49 -4.32 -26.84
CA VAL A 16 16.48 -4.24 -25.79
C VAL A 16 16.97 -5.15 -24.67
N ASN A 17 17.50 -4.55 -23.59
CA ASN A 17 17.76 -5.27 -22.35
C ASN A 17 16.44 -5.83 -21.86
N ARG A 18 16.21 -7.11 -22.14
CA ARG A 18 15.16 -7.91 -21.50
C ARG A 18 15.48 -7.94 -20.02
N ILE A 19 14.64 -7.30 -19.23
CA ILE A 19 14.63 -7.51 -17.78
C ILE A 19 14.16 -8.96 -17.60
N GLY A 20 15.12 -9.85 -17.33
CA GLY A 20 14.84 -11.22 -16.94
C GLY A 20 14.08 -11.26 -15.60
N PRO A 21 13.53 -12.42 -15.21
CA PRO A 21 12.84 -12.56 -13.94
C PRO A 21 13.83 -12.22 -12.82
N SER A 22 13.60 -11.11 -12.11
CA SER A 22 14.43 -10.74 -10.98
C SER A 22 14.24 -11.80 -9.90
N THR A 23 15.32 -12.52 -9.59
CA THR A 23 15.44 -13.22 -8.31
C THR A 23 15.53 -12.13 -7.24
N GLU A 24 14.38 -11.61 -6.81
CA GLU A 24 14.30 -10.67 -5.70
C GLU A 24 14.88 -11.36 -4.45
N PRO A 25 16.00 -10.87 -3.87
CA PRO A 25 16.45 -11.34 -2.57
C PRO A 25 15.30 -11.14 -1.57
N SER A 26 15.12 -12.10 -0.65
CA SER A 26 14.03 -12.09 0.33
C SER A 26 13.98 -10.74 1.06
N LYS A 27 13.06 -9.88 0.64
CA LYS A 27 12.91 -8.55 1.20
C LYS A 27 12.30 -8.73 2.58
N VAL A 28 13.04 -8.38 3.63
CA VAL A 28 12.48 -8.36 4.99
C VAL A 28 11.50 -7.19 5.05
N LEU A 29 10.22 -7.50 5.01
CA LEU A 29 9.14 -6.52 5.08
C LEU A 29 8.81 -6.22 6.54
N VAL A 30 8.62 -4.94 6.85
CA VAL A 30 8.15 -4.48 8.15
C VAL A 30 6.66 -4.76 8.22
N HIS A 31 6.22 -5.43 9.29
CA HIS A 31 4.82 -5.84 9.41
C HIS A 31 4.32 -6.53 8.14
N GLY A 32 5.09 -7.46 7.59
CA GLY A 32 4.66 -8.34 6.50
C GLY A 32 4.53 -7.72 5.09
N ASP A 33 4.23 -6.43 4.94
CA ASP A 33 3.88 -5.79 3.67
C ASP A 33 4.42 -4.35 3.50
N ILE A 34 5.16 -3.81 4.48
CA ILE A 34 5.78 -2.48 4.36
C ILE A 34 7.26 -2.64 4.01
N VAL A 35 7.66 -2.07 2.87
CA VAL A 35 9.07 -2.00 2.50
C VAL A 35 9.80 -1.02 3.43
N PRO A 36 10.88 -1.44 4.13
CA PRO A 36 11.69 -0.53 4.93
C PRO A 36 12.38 0.50 4.04
N THR A 37 12.40 1.76 4.48
CA THR A 37 13.05 2.86 3.77
C THR A 37 14.43 3.13 4.39
N ALA A 38 15.51 2.94 3.61
CA ALA A 38 16.88 3.03 4.11
C ALA A 38 17.30 4.42 4.62
N THR A 39 16.54 5.47 4.29
CA THR A 39 16.91 6.87 4.56
C THR A 39 16.13 7.50 5.73
N ARG A 40 15.30 6.75 6.46
CA ARG A 40 14.41 7.31 7.50
C ARG A 40 14.45 6.49 8.78
N ASN A 41 15.42 6.82 9.64
CA ASN A 41 15.63 6.15 10.93
C ASN A 41 14.69 6.63 12.06
N ALA A 42 13.82 7.63 11.82
CA ALA A 42 12.90 8.17 12.81
C ALA A 42 11.47 8.29 12.23
N VAL A 43 10.53 7.54 12.82
CA VAL A 43 9.07 7.59 12.59
C VAL A 43 8.48 8.64 13.56
N PRO A 44 7.44 9.43 13.20
CA PRO A 44 6.49 9.29 12.09
C PRO A 44 6.84 10.06 10.82
N CYS A 45 6.96 9.36 9.69
CA CYS A 45 7.34 9.99 8.41
C CYS A 45 6.35 11.06 7.95
N THR A 46 5.06 10.90 8.30
CA THR A 46 4.00 11.83 7.92
C THR A 46 4.08 13.15 8.68
N ALA A 47 4.79 13.17 9.81
CA ALA A 47 5.15 14.39 10.53
C ALA A 47 6.38 15.09 9.94
N THR A 48 7.23 14.37 9.20
CA THR A 48 8.56 14.85 8.75
C THR A 48 8.72 14.98 7.23
N GLY A 49 7.64 14.81 6.45
CA GLY A 49 7.61 15.19 5.03
C GLY A 49 7.41 14.06 4.01
N CYS A 50 7.04 12.85 4.44
CA CYS A 50 6.72 11.75 3.51
C CYS A 50 5.32 11.84 2.88
N LYS A 51 4.57 12.92 3.09
CA LYS A 51 3.24 13.07 2.46
C LYS A 51 3.39 13.36 0.96
N TRP A 52 2.39 12.91 0.19
CA TRP A 52 2.22 13.40 -1.17
C TRP A 52 1.88 14.90 -1.15
N PRO A 53 2.44 15.71 -2.07
CA PRO A 53 2.22 17.14 -2.06
C PRO A 53 0.76 17.45 -2.39
N LYS A 54 0.22 18.45 -1.69
CA LYS A 54 -1.11 18.98 -1.95
C LYS A 54 -1.02 20.21 -2.84
N THR A 55 -1.84 20.25 -3.89
CA THR A 55 -1.94 21.37 -4.83
C THR A 55 -3.38 21.89 -4.82
N GLY A 56 -3.58 23.07 -4.23
CA GLY A 56 -4.92 23.61 -3.99
C GLY A 56 -5.74 22.70 -3.10
N ARG A 57 -6.91 22.25 -3.58
CA ARG A 57 -7.81 21.36 -2.83
C ARG A 57 -7.44 19.89 -2.90
N PHE A 58 -6.65 19.47 -3.88
CA PHE A 58 -6.41 18.06 -4.18
C PHE A 58 -4.96 17.63 -3.95
N VAL A 59 -4.78 16.33 -3.77
CA VAL A 59 -3.48 15.66 -3.73
C VAL A 59 -3.41 14.78 -4.96
N TYR A 60 -2.56 15.15 -5.92
CA TYR A 60 -2.40 14.38 -7.14
C TYR A 60 -1.28 13.34 -6.93
N VAL A 61 -1.61 12.07 -7.13
CA VAL A 61 -0.68 10.95 -7.02
C VAL A 61 -0.55 10.30 -8.40
N PRO A 62 0.56 10.54 -9.13
CA PRO A 62 0.78 9.92 -10.42
C PRO A 62 0.90 8.40 -10.31
N VAL A 63 0.29 7.66 -11.22
CA VAL A 63 0.29 6.19 -11.24
C VAL A 63 0.60 5.62 -12.61
N SER A 64 1.20 4.43 -12.61
CA SER A 64 1.35 3.58 -13.79
C SER A 64 1.08 2.13 -13.39
N ILE A 65 0.53 1.34 -14.32
CA ILE A 65 0.24 -0.08 -14.10
C ILE A 65 1.02 -0.89 -15.12
N GLY A 66 1.74 -1.90 -14.63
CA GLY A 66 2.55 -2.80 -15.42
C GLY A 66 1.76 -3.49 -16.54
N THR A 67 2.45 -3.76 -17.65
CA THR A 67 1.86 -4.38 -18.85
C THR A 67 1.59 -5.88 -18.68
N GLU A 68 2.10 -6.48 -17.61
CA GLU A 68 1.89 -7.88 -17.24
C GLU A 68 0.46 -8.17 -16.75
N TYR A 69 -0.30 -7.14 -16.37
CA TYR A 69 -1.70 -7.27 -15.98
C TYR A 69 -2.61 -7.30 -17.22
N SER A 70 -3.58 -8.22 -17.21
CA SER A 70 -4.67 -8.23 -18.19
C SER A 70 -5.57 -7.01 -18.03
N ASN A 71 -6.39 -6.70 -19.04
CA ASN A 71 -7.34 -5.58 -18.93
C ASN A 71 -8.31 -5.74 -17.76
N GLN A 72 -8.75 -6.96 -17.46
CA GLN A 72 -9.62 -7.26 -16.32
C GLN A 72 -8.91 -6.98 -14.99
N GLU A 73 -7.65 -7.40 -14.87
CA GLU A 73 -6.84 -7.17 -13.66
C GLU A 73 -6.55 -5.68 -13.46
N ARG A 74 -6.24 -4.95 -14.55
CA ARG A 74 -6.06 -3.49 -14.52
C ARG A 74 -7.34 -2.78 -14.07
N ASN A 75 -8.51 -3.25 -14.51
CA ASN A 75 -9.78 -2.68 -14.08
C ASN A 75 -10.02 -2.84 -12.57
N VAL A 76 -9.59 -3.94 -11.95
CA VAL A 76 -9.66 -4.09 -10.48
C VAL A 76 -8.86 -3.00 -9.78
N ILE A 77 -7.61 -2.76 -10.22
CA ILE A 77 -6.74 -1.73 -9.67
C ILE A 77 -7.37 -0.35 -9.87
N ILE A 78 -7.79 -0.02 -11.10
CA ILE A 78 -8.39 1.28 -11.43
C ILE A 78 -9.66 1.53 -10.60
N ASN A 79 -10.57 0.56 -10.54
CA ASN A 79 -11.82 0.70 -9.79
C ASN A 79 -11.56 0.95 -8.29
N ALA A 80 -10.57 0.27 -7.71
CA ALA A 80 -10.17 0.53 -6.33
C ALA A 80 -9.60 1.94 -6.14
N LEU A 81 -8.76 2.44 -7.05
CA LEU A 81 -8.23 3.81 -7.00
C LEU A 81 -9.34 4.86 -7.12
N VAL A 82 -10.35 4.63 -7.96
CA VAL A 82 -11.50 5.53 -8.14
C VAL A 82 -12.29 5.71 -6.84
N THR A 83 -12.34 4.72 -5.95
CA THR A 83 -13.08 4.84 -4.67
C THR A 83 -12.58 5.99 -3.77
N PHE A 84 -11.30 6.39 -3.90
CA PHE A 84 -10.75 7.52 -3.16
C PHE A 84 -11.30 8.86 -3.64
N TYR A 85 -11.72 8.96 -4.90
CA TYR A 85 -12.21 10.23 -5.48
C TYR A 85 -13.51 10.70 -4.81
N ALA A 86 -14.37 9.74 -4.48
CA ALA A 86 -15.70 10.01 -3.93
C ALA A 86 -15.69 10.46 -2.46
N SER A 87 -14.63 10.14 -1.72
CA SER A 87 -14.61 10.28 -0.26
C SER A 87 -13.40 11.04 0.29
N THR A 88 -12.43 11.37 -0.57
CA THR A 88 -11.20 12.07 -0.20
C THR A 88 -10.78 13.11 -1.24
N CYS A 89 -9.76 13.89 -0.92
CA CYS A 89 -9.10 14.79 -1.87
C CYS A 89 -7.94 14.16 -2.67
N ILE A 90 -7.71 12.85 -2.52
CA ILE A 90 -6.68 12.11 -3.28
C ILE A 90 -7.16 11.89 -4.72
N ARG A 91 -6.30 12.17 -5.70
CA ARG A 91 -6.57 12.02 -7.14
C ARG A 91 -5.44 11.24 -7.80
N PHE A 92 -5.73 10.03 -8.24
CA PHE A 92 -4.78 9.18 -8.97
C PHE A 92 -4.78 9.53 -10.46
N VAL A 93 -3.69 10.11 -10.94
CA VAL A 93 -3.57 10.56 -12.33
C VAL A 93 -2.61 9.66 -13.08
N TRP A 94 -2.87 9.42 -14.36
CA TRP A 94 -1.94 8.66 -15.19
C TRP A 94 -0.62 9.41 -15.32
N ARG A 95 0.46 8.73 -14.97
CA ARG A 95 1.81 9.28 -15.04
C ARG A 95 2.16 9.67 -16.48
N THR A 96 2.87 10.79 -16.60
CA THR A 96 3.52 11.21 -17.84
C THR A 96 5.04 11.27 -17.66
N SER A 97 5.57 12.40 -17.20
CA SER A 97 6.98 12.63 -16.88
C SER A 97 7.24 12.80 -15.38
N ASP A 98 6.27 12.43 -14.55
CA ASP A 98 6.34 12.61 -13.10
C ASP A 98 7.52 11.85 -12.48
N ARG A 99 8.28 12.56 -11.64
CA ARG A 99 9.41 12.02 -10.87
C ARG A 99 8.95 11.05 -9.79
N ASP A 100 7.98 11.49 -8.97
CA ASP A 100 7.41 10.71 -7.87
C ASP A 100 6.08 10.12 -8.33
N PHE A 101 5.95 8.80 -8.28
CA PHE A 101 4.76 8.09 -8.76
C PHE A 101 4.65 6.70 -8.14
N LEU A 102 3.46 6.11 -8.20
CA LEU A 102 3.23 4.70 -7.88
C LEU A 102 3.32 3.86 -9.16
N HIS A 103 4.08 2.78 -9.12
CA HIS A 103 4.09 1.76 -10.17
C HIS A 103 3.53 0.45 -9.62
N PHE A 104 2.34 0.08 -10.09
CA PHE A 104 1.72 -1.20 -9.76
C PHE A 104 2.32 -2.29 -10.65
N PHE A 105 2.85 -3.34 -10.05
CA PHE A 105 3.51 -4.44 -10.76
C PHE A 105 3.27 -5.77 -10.04
N SER A 106 3.40 -6.89 -10.76
CA SER A 106 3.17 -8.21 -10.18
C SER A 106 4.45 -8.82 -9.58
N GLY A 107 4.72 -8.50 -8.32
CA GLY A 107 5.75 -9.15 -7.51
C GLY A 107 5.24 -10.35 -6.71
N GLN A 108 6.07 -10.82 -5.78
CA GLN A 108 5.69 -11.86 -4.80
C GLN A 108 4.97 -11.22 -3.61
N GLY A 109 3.70 -11.56 -3.41
CA GLY A 109 2.87 -10.98 -2.37
C GLY A 109 2.38 -9.56 -2.66
N CYS A 110 1.74 -8.98 -1.64
CA CYS A 110 1.17 -7.64 -1.65
C CYS A 110 2.02 -6.77 -0.73
N TYR A 111 2.56 -5.66 -1.24
CA TYR A 111 3.36 -4.75 -0.42
C TYR A 111 3.53 -3.38 -1.05
N SER A 112 3.87 -2.42 -0.20
CA SER A 112 4.07 -1.02 -0.59
C SER A 112 5.13 -0.35 0.30
N TYR A 113 5.52 0.86 -0.07
CA TYR A 113 6.30 1.73 0.80
C TYR A 113 5.38 2.55 1.70
N LEU A 114 5.88 2.97 2.85
CA LEU A 114 5.16 3.90 3.71
C LEU A 114 5.36 5.35 3.25
N GLY A 115 4.30 5.98 2.76
CA GLY A 115 4.31 7.35 2.26
C GLY A 115 5.04 7.51 0.92
N ARG A 116 5.16 8.77 0.49
CA ARG A 116 5.90 9.17 -0.71
C ARG A 116 7.41 8.97 -0.51
N GLN A 117 8.01 8.31 -1.48
CA GLN A 117 9.45 8.12 -1.62
C GLN A 117 10.08 9.17 -2.54
N ASN A 118 11.40 9.19 -2.59
CA ASN A 118 12.14 10.03 -3.52
C ASN A 118 12.24 9.30 -4.88
N GLY A 119 11.46 9.74 -5.87
CA GLY A 119 11.33 9.05 -7.15
C GLY A 119 10.15 8.06 -7.21
N GLY A 120 10.10 7.29 -8.29
CA GLY A 120 9.10 6.25 -8.48
C GLY A 120 9.19 5.16 -7.41
N GLN A 121 8.04 4.74 -6.88
CA GLN A 121 7.94 3.67 -5.88
C GLN A 121 7.05 2.54 -6.38
N LEU A 122 7.48 1.32 -6.09
CA LEU A 122 6.76 0.10 -6.47
C LEU A 122 5.65 -0.22 -5.48
N VAL A 123 4.52 -0.70 -6.01
CA VAL A 123 3.42 -1.32 -5.26
C VAL A 123 3.21 -2.71 -5.84
N SER A 124 3.56 -3.75 -5.08
CA SER A 124 3.40 -5.13 -5.53
C SER A 124 1.96 -5.57 -5.33
N LEU A 125 1.34 -6.03 -6.41
CA LEU A 125 0.06 -6.74 -6.36
C LEU A 125 0.21 -8.04 -7.15
N GLN A 126 0.54 -9.12 -6.46
CA GLN A 126 0.60 -10.45 -7.07
C GLN A 126 -0.74 -10.78 -7.75
N ARG A 127 -0.70 -11.18 -9.03
CA ARG A 127 -1.90 -11.43 -9.85
C ARG A 127 -2.83 -12.45 -9.19
N ASN A 128 -2.25 -13.50 -8.63
CA ASN A 128 -2.97 -14.53 -7.88
C ASN A 128 -2.82 -14.27 -6.37
N GLY A 129 -3.68 -13.43 -5.80
CA GLY A 129 -3.76 -13.24 -4.35
C GLY A 129 -3.94 -11.79 -3.89
N CYS A 130 -3.56 -10.80 -4.69
CA CYS A 130 -3.63 -9.38 -4.27
C CYS A 130 -4.63 -8.53 -5.05
N LEU A 131 -5.23 -9.07 -6.12
CA LEU A 131 -6.16 -8.32 -6.98
C LEU A 131 -7.59 -8.32 -6.41
N PHE A 132 -7.73 -7.72 -5.23
CA PHE A 132 -9.00 -7.43 -4.58
C PHE A 132 -9.07 -5.94 -4.24
N GLN A 133 -10.27 -5.37 -4.25
CA GLN A 133 -10.45 -3.93 -3.96
C GLN A 133 -9.83 -3.54 -2.61
N SER A 134 -10.08 -4.34 -1.56
CA SER A 134 -9.53 -4.10 -0.23
C SER A 134 -8.01 -4.11 -0.21
N THR A 135 -7.38 -5.07 -0.88
CA THR A 135 -5.92 -5.17 -0.95
C THR A 135 -5.31 -3.99 -1.71
N VAL A 136 -5.88 -3.60 -2.86
CA VAL A 136 -5.38 -2.41 -3.58
C VAL A 136 -5.52 -1.16 -2.71
N GLN A 137 -6.64 -0.98 -2.01
CA GLN A 137 -6.83 0.14 -1.08
C GLN A 137 -5.82 0.09 0.08
N HIS A 138 -5.54 -1.09 0.63
CA HIS A 138 -4.56 -1.31 1.70
C HIS A 138 -3.16 -0.85 1.28
N GLU A 139 -2.65 -1.35 0.15
CA GLU A 139 -1.31 -1.00 -0.33
C GLU A 139 -1.18 0.48 -0.71
N VAL A 140 -2.28 1.07 -1.19
CA VAL A 140 -2.36 2.50 -1.48
C VAL A 140 -2.38 3.32 -0.19
N LEU A 141 -3.06 2.88 0.86
CA LEU A 141 -3.03 3.55 2.17
C LEU A 141 -1.62 3.52 2.78
N HIS A 142 -0.86 2.42 2.62
CA HIS A 142 0.57 2.41 2.92
C HIS A 142 1.31 3.49 2.14
N ALA A 143 1.13 3.55 0.82
CA ALA A 143 1.76 4.57 -0.03
C ALA A 143 1.35 6.01 0.33
N LEU A 144 0.19 6.19 0.96
CA LEU A 144 -0.28 7.48 1.49
C LEU A 144 0.25 7.80 2.90
N GLY A 145 0.89 6.83 3.57
CA GLY A 145 1.58 7.02 4.86
C GLY A 145 0.89 6.40 6.07
N PHE A 146 -0.03 5.45 5.87
CA PHE A 146 -0.73 4.77 6.96
C PHE A 146 -0.06 3.45 7.33
N HIS A 147 0.17 3.24 8.62
CA HIS A 147 0.54 1.95 9.18
C HIS A 147 -0.71 1.08 9.40
N HIS A 148 -0.49 -0.19 9.73
CA HIS A 148 -1.57 -1.07 10.16
C HIS A 148 -2.25 -0.60 11.45
N GLU A 149 -3.48 -1.05 11.65
CA GLU A 149 -4.27 -0.71 12.83
C GLU A 149 -3.73 -1.38 14.10
N GLN A 150 -3.34 -2.66 14.01
CA GLN A 150 -2.88 -3.43 15.17
C GLN A 150 -1.52 -3.00 15.74
N VAL A 151 -0.83 -2.10 15.05
CA VAL A 151 0.47 -1.55 15.48
C VAL A 151 0.33 -0.14 16.06
N ARG A 152 -0.87 0.41 16.19
CA ARG A 152 -1.08 1.71 16.84
C ARG A 152 -0.48 1.76 18.24
N SER A 153 -0.05 2.94 18.66
CA SER A 153 0.51 3.20 19.98
C SER A 153 -0.46 2.83 21.13
N ASP A 154 -1.76 2.99 20.90
CA ASP A 154 -2.86 2.71 21.84
C ASP A 154 -3.47 1.30 21.70
N ARG A 155 -2.97 0.45 20.78
CA ARG A 155 -3.60 -0.84 20.45
C ARG A 155 -3.79 -1.76 21.66
N ASP A 156 -2.92 -1.68 22.67
CA ASP A 156 -2.98 -2.52 23.87
C ASP A 156 -4.21 -2.20 24.74
N LEU A 157 -4.94 -1.10 24.50
CA LEU A 157 -6.25 -0.84 25.12
C LEU A 157 -7.38 -1.63 24.46
N HIS A 158 -7.18 -2.08 23.22
CA HIS A 158 -8.24 -2.65 22.37
C HIS A 158 -8.02 -4.13 22.07
N VAL A 159 -6.76 -4.54 21.86
CA VAL A 159 -6.40 -5.92 21.54
C VAL A 159 -5.35 -6.47 22.49
N ARG A 160 -5.26 -7.81 22.52
CA ARG A 160 -4.15 -8.55 23.10
C ARG A 160 -3.49 -9.38 22.02
N ILE A 161 -2.17 -9.29 21.95
CA ILE A 161 -1.35 -10.14 21.07
C ILE A 161 -1.00 -11.42 21.81
N LEU A 162 -1.35 -12.57 21.23
CA LEU A 162 -1.08 -13.89 21.75
C LEU A 162 0.21 -14.42 21.13
N THR A 163 1.35 -13.94 21.63
CA THR A 163 2.68 -14.23 21.07
C THR A 163 3.00 -15.71 20.98
N GLY A 164 2.47 -16.53 21.90
CA GLY A 164 2.60 -17.99 21.87
C GLY A 164 2.07 -18.65 20.59
N ASN A 165 1.12 -18.01 19.88
CA ASN A 165 0.53 -18.52 18.64
C ASN A 165 1.22 -17.99 17.38
N ILE A 166 2.16 -17.05 17.49
CA ILE A 166 2.86 -16.46 16.35
C ILE A 166 3.93 -17.44 15.82
N ILE A 167 4.09 -17.48 14.50
CA ILE A 167 5.22 -18.15 13.83
C ILE A 167 6.54 -17.59 14.37
N THR A 168 7.42 -18.48 14.83
CA THR A 168 8.72 -18.10 15.38
C THR A 168 9.49 -17.21 14.41
N GLY A 169 9.94 -16.04 14.88
CA GLY A 169 10.66 -15.03 14.10
C GLY A 169 9.75 -13.97 13.45
N GLN A 170 8.42 -14.14 13.47
CA GLN A 170 7.45 -13.19 12.91
C GLN A 170 6.85 -12.24 13.96
N GLU A 171 7.34 -12.26 15.20
CA GLU A 171 6.85 -11.42 16.30
C GLU A 171 7.06 -9.93 16.02
N HIS A 172 8.08 -9.59 15.24
CA HIS A 172 8.38 -8.22 14.82
C HIS A 172 7.21 -7.57 14.04
N ASN A 173 6.34 -8.36 13.40
CA ASN A 173 5.17 -7.85 12.68
C ASN A 173 4.07 -7.27 13.58
N PHE A 174 4.16 -7.50 14.89
CA PHE A 174 3.18 -7.06 15.89
C PHE A 174 3.71 -5.97 16.82
N VAL A 175 4.92 -5.46 16.55
CA VAL A 175 5.54 -4.40 17.32
C VAL A 175 4.76 -3.10 17.12
N LYS A 176 4.49 -2.40 18.22
CA LYS A 176 3.80 -1.10 18.16
C LYS A 176 4.69 -0.04 17.54
N VAL A 177 4.06 0.88 16.84
CA VAL A 177 4.68 2.09 16.30
C VAL A 177 4.15 3.30 17.07
N GLN A 178 5.00 4.31 17.24
CA GLN A 178 4.54 5.62 17.72
C GLN A 178 3.70 6.29 16.62
N THR A 179 2.40 6.03 16.62
CA THR A 179 1.47 6.53 15.61
C THR A 179 0.85 7.87 16.01
N ASN A 180 0.63 8.73 15.01
CA ASN A 180 -0.36 9.79 15.13
C ASN A 180 -1.72 9.21 14.74
N ASN A 181 -2.58 9.02 15.73
CA ASN A 181 -3.90 8.39 15.55
C ASN A 181 -4.93 9.33 14.89
N LEU A 182 -4.54 10.59 14.61
CA LEU A 182 -5.35 11.60 13.94
C LEU A 182 -6.72 11.80 14.58
N GLY A 183 -6.81 11.63 15.91
CA GLY A 183 -8.05 11.78 16.68
C GLY A 183 -9.16 10.78 16.32
N THR A 184 -8.82 9.62 15.78
CA THR A 184 -9.79 8.56 15.47
C THR A 184 -9.70 7.40 16.45
N PRO A 185 -10.84 6.78 16.82
CA PRO A 185 -10.82 5.59 17.66
C PRO A 185 -10.17 4.42 16.93
N TYR A 186 -9.82 3.39 17.70
CA TYR A 186 -9.36 2.12 17.17
C TYR A 186 -10.47 1.42 16.39
N ASP A 187 -10.15 0.92 15.20
CA ASP A 187 -11.13 0.39 14.25
C ASP A 187 -10.84 -1.05 13.82
N PHE A 188 -11.58 -1.99 14.40
CA PHE A 188 -11.53 -3.41 14.02
C PHE A 188 -11.97 -3.68 12.57
N ASN A 189 -12.70 -2.76 11.94
CA ASN A 189 -13.16 -2.87 10.56
C ASN A 189 -12.26 -2.13 9.56
N SER A 190 -11.17 -1.51 10.03
CA SER A 190 -10.21 -0.85 9.14
C SER A 190 -9.64 -1.86 8.14
N VAL A 191 -9.51 -1.45 6.89
CA VAL A 191 -8.82 -2.25 5.87
C VAL A 191 -7.35 -2.45 6.21
N MET A 192 -6.80 -1.62 7.11
CA MET A 192 -5.44 -1.70 7.63
C MET A 192 -5.29 -2.63 8.85
N HIS A 193 -6.35 -3.28 9.33
CA HIS A 193 -6.28 -4.18 10.47
C HIS A 193 -6.01 -5.63 10.05
N TYR A 194 -5.01 -6.27 10.63
CA TYR A 194 -4.78 -7.70 10.46
C TYR A 194 -5.96 -8.57 10.91
N GLY A 195 -6.16 -9.68 10.20
CA GLY A 195 -7.04 -10.75 10.66
C GLY A 195 -6.55 -11.42 11.95
N ARG A 196 -7.47 -12.05 12.67
CA ARG A 196 -7.20 -12.74 13.95
C ARG A 196 -6.11 -13.81 13.85
N LEU A 197 -5.96 -14.44 12.69
CA LEU A 197 -5.05 -15.56 12.44
C LEU A 197 -3.75 -15.14 11.74
N ALA A 198 -3.50 -13.83 11.58
CA ALA A 198 -2.30 -13.34 10.91
C ALA A 198 -1.05 -13.94 11.55
N PHE A 199 -0.15 -14.52 10.74
CA PHE A 199 1.09 -15.17 11.17
C PHE A 199 0.90 -16.25 12.26
N SER A 200 -0.24 -16.94 12.29
CA SER A 200 -0.48 -18.05 13.21
C SER A 200 0.31 -19.30 12.80
N LYS A 201 0.96 -19.97 13.76
CA LYS A 201 1.65 -21.25 13.53
C LYS A 201 0.81 -22.49 13.81
N ASN A 202 -0.34 -22.32 14.46
CA ASN A 202 -1.14 -23.42 15.02
C ASN A 202 -2.64 -23.27 14.70
N GLY A 203 -3.00 -22.37 13.78
CA GLY A 203 -4.39 -22.07 13.43
C GLY A 203 -5.17 -21.35 14.53
N GLN A 204 -4.54 -21.01 15.66
CA GLN A 204 -5.15 -20.25 16.75
C GLN A 204 -4.95 -18.74 16.57
N PRO A 205 -5.84 -17.90 17.13
CA PRO A 205 -5.70 -16.45 17.02
C PRO A 205 -4.37 -15.93 17.56
N THR A 206 -3.72 -15.04 16.82
CA THR A 206 -2.59 -14.22 17.25
C THR A 206 -3.04 -12.87 17.80
N ILE A 207 -4.23 -12.41 17.39
CA ILE A 207 -4.86 -11.17 17.88
C ILE A 207 -6.27 -11.47 18.38
N VAL A 208 -6.59 -11.00 19.58
CA VAL A 208 -7.96 -11.05 20.13
C VAL A 208 -8.35 -9.68 20.66
N ALA A 209 -9.62 -9.30 20.50
CA ALA A 209 -10.15 -8.08 21.10
C ALA A 209 -10.29 -8.25 22.62
N ARG A 210 -9.99 -7.20 23.39
CA ARG A 210 -10.10 -7.21 24.85
C ARG A 210 -11.54 -7.25 25.33
N SER A 211 -12.43 -6.52 24.66
CA SER A 211 -13.86 -6.48 24.99
C SER A 211 -14.56 -7.80 24.71
N ASN A 212 -14.17 -8.50 23.66
CA ASN A 212 -14.73 -9.80 23.28
C ASN A 212 -13.69 -10.63 22.50
N PRO A 213 -13.07 -11.66 23.11
CA PRO A 213 -12.08 -12.50 22.44
C PRO A 213 -12.57 -13.23 21.17
N ASN A 214 -13.89 -13.38 21.02
CA ASN A 214 -14.53 -14.03 19.87
C ASN A 214 -14.95 -13.05 18.77
N LEU A 215 -14.74 -11.74 18.95
CA LEU A 215 -15.02 -10.74 17.92
C LEU A 215 -14.28 -11.09 16.62
N ASN A 216 -15.00 -11.22 15.52
CA ASN A 216 -14.43 -11.47 14.20
C ASN A 216 -14.04 -10.13 13.55
N PHE A 217 -12.80 -9.99 13.10
CA PHE A 217 -12.27 -8.75 12.51
C PHE A 217 -11.11 -9.04 11.53
N GLY A 218 -10.71 -8.01 10.78
CA GLY A 218 -9.69 -8.11 9.72
C GLY A 218 -10.19 -8.80 8.44
N ASN A 219 -11.50 -8.70 8.17
CA ASN A 219 -12.16 -9.23 6.96
C ASN A 219 -12.74 -8.08 6.11
N ALA A 220 -12.13 -6.90 6.15
CA ALA A 220 -12.64 -5.72 5.47
C ALA A 220 -12.58 -5.89 3.94
N PHE A 221 -13.68 -5.58 3.26
CA PHE A 221 -13.78 -5.60 1.79
C PHE A 221 -13.54 -4.23 1.15
N ARG A 222 -13.51 -3.17 1.98
CA ARG A 222 -13.26 -1.79 1.56
C ARG A 222 -12.75 -0.97 2.75
N MET A 223 -12.21 0.22 2.47
CA MET A 223 -11.91 1.24 3.49
C MET A 223 -13.11 1.51 4.40
N SER A 224 -12.86 1.58 5.71
CA SER A 224 -13.85 1.99 6.69
C SER A 224 -14.07 3.51 6.67
N PRO A 225 -15.14 4.02 7.31
CA PRO A 225 -15.28 5.45 7.54
C PRO A 225 -14.09 6.08 8.29
N ASN A 226 -13.44 5.33 9.19
CA ASN A 226 -12.27 5.81 9.91
C ASN A 226 -11.03 5.88 9.01
N ASP A 227 -10.83 4.91 8.11
CA ASP A 227 -9.75 4.97 7.12
C ASP A 227 -9.87 6.24 6.27
N ILE A 228 -11.07 6.51 5.75
CA ILE A 228 -11.39 7.70 4.97
C ILE A 228 -11.16 8.98 5.79
N ALA A 229 -11.67 9.04 7.01
CA ALA A 229 -11.51 10.19 7.89
C ALA A 229 -10.04 10.48 8.19
N ARG A 230 -9.21 9.44 8.36
CA ARG A 230 -7.77 9.59 8.58
C ARG A 230 -7.05 10.12 7.34
N VAL A 231 -7.38 9.63 6.14
CA VAL A 231 -6.87 10.20 4.88
C VAL A 231 -7.21 11.69 4.81
N ASN A 232 -8.48 12.03 5.06
CA ASN A 232 -8.94 13.42 4.99
C ASN A 232 -8.26 14.32 6.03
N ARG A 233 -8.10 13.87 7.26
CA ARG A 233 -7.38 14.63 8.30
C ARG A 233 -5.90 14.79 7.98
N LEU A 234 -5.24 13.73 7.49
CA LEU A 234 -3.80 13.75 7.19
C LEU A 234 -3.45 14.73 6.06
N TYR A 235 -4.28 14.74 5.01
CA TYR A 235 -4.12 15.57 3.82
C TYR A 235 -4.96 16.86 3.85
N GLY A 236 -5.63 17.13 4.97
CA GLY A 236 -6.46 18.31 5.18
C GLY A 236 -7.52 18.49 4.09
N CYS A 237 -8.18 17.40 3.68
CA CYS A 237 -9.23 17.45 2.67
C CYS A 237 -10.44 18.22 3.22
N CYS A 238 -10.42 19.53 3.08
CA CYS A 238 -11.57 20.42 3.32
C CYS A 238 -12.45 20.44 2.07
N GLU A 239 -13.76 20.66 2.26
CA GLU A 239 -14.71 20.99 1.17
C GLU A 239 -14.31 22.29 0.45
#